data_AF-A0A550BVG6-F1
#
_entry.id   AF-A0A550BVG6-F1
#
_cell.length_a   1.000
_cell.length_b   1.000
_cell.length_c   1.000
_cell.angle_alpha   90.00
_cell.angle_beta   90.00
_cell.angle_gamma   90.00
#
_symmetry.space_group_name_H-M   'P 1'
#
loop_
_entity.id
_entity.type
_entity.pdbx_description
1 polymer ?
#
loop_
_entity_poly.entity_id
_entity_poly.type
_entity_poly.pdbx_seq_one_letter_code
_entity_poly.pdbx_strand_id
1 'polypeptide(L)'
;MGAQSFSDAECAAPPFTHLPLERGCSFSAAADFNVAHNPGHTCFAYADADGVVRKITYLEFGRAMHRAAHVLRPVGQGQDGAVVAFIALSDTLVYQAVVTGLVKAGLVSRAHPFAPPLHPQGSTA
;
A
#
# COMPACT_ATOMS: atom_id res chain seq x y z
N MET A 1 28.57 11.83 -21.69
CA MET A 1 27.54 10.76 -21.55
C MET A 1 27.56 10.36 -20.08
N GLY A 2 27.09 11.14 -19.12
CA GLY A 2 25.81 11.84 -19.04
C GLY A 2 25.06 11.29 -17.82
N ALA A 3 25.76 11.22 -16.68
CA ALA A 3 25.19 10.83 -15.40
C ALA A 3 24.28 11.97 -14.93
N GLN A 4 22.97 11.76 -14.98
CA GLN A 4 22.01 12.62 -14.28
C GLN A 4 21.95 12.04 -12.86
N SER A 5 22.77 12.50 -11.91
CA SER A 5 22.63 13.77 -11.20
C SER A 5 21.18 14.02 -10.78
N PHE A 6 20.71 13.23 -9.81
CA PHE A 6 19.61 13.62 -8.94
C PHE A 6 20.19 14.50 -7.83
N SER A 7 20.44 15.78 -8.14
CA SER A 7 20.85 16.77 -7.15
C SER A 7 19.72 17.76 -6.89
N ASP A 8 19.44 17.94 -5.60
CA ASP A 8 18.85 19.10 -4.95
C ASP A 8 17.34 19.39 -5.07
N ALA A 9 16.60 18.76 -4.17
CA ALA A 9 15.77 19.50 -3.22
C ALA A 9 15.70 18.72 -1.90
N GLU A 10 16.80 18.75 -1.14
CA GLU A 10 16.76 18.43 0.29
C GLU A 10 16.09 19.60 1.03
N CYS A 11 14.78 19.77 0.80
CA CYS A 11 13.92 20.48 1.74
C CYS A 11 13.87 19.58 2.97
N ALA A 12 14.67 19.91 3.99
CA ALA A 12 14.83 19.17 5.25
C ALA A 12 13.49 18.60 5.75
N ALA A 13 13.18 17.38 5.29
CA ALA A 13 12.05 16.64 5.79
C ALA A 13 12.41 16.21 7.21
N PRO A 14 11.47 16.26 8.16
CA PRO A 14 11.74 15.81 9.52
C PRO A 14 12.34 14.40 9.48
N PRO A 15 13.32 14.07 10.34
CA PRO A 15 14.00 12.79 10.31
C PRO A 15 12.97 11.65 10.33
N PHE A 16 13.12 10.72 9.38
CA PHE A 16 12.19 9.60 9.26
C PHE A 16 12.21 8.77 10.53
N THR A 17 11.07 8.67 11.20
CA THR A 17 10.95 7.88 12.42
C THR A 17 10.67 6.43 12.05
N HIS A 18 11.61 5.54 12.36
CA HIS A 18 11.45 4.13 12.04
C HIS A 18 10.46 3.45 12.98
N LEU A 19 9.67 2.54 12.41
CA LEU A 19 8.80 1.67 13.19
C LEU A 19 9.65 0.75 14.08
N PRO A 20 9.40 0.67 15.39
CA PRO A 20 10.02 -0.34 16.23
C PRO A 20 9.47 -1.73 15.88
N LEU A 21 10.27 -2.53 15.16
CA LEU A 21 9.90 -3.87 14.66
C LEU A 21 9.81 -4.95 15.75
N GLU A 22 10.32 -4.65 16.95
CA GLU A 22 10.39 -5.56 18.10
C GLU A 22 9.02 -6.02 18.62
N ARG A 23 7.95 -5.28 18.28
CA ARG A 23 6.57 -5.60 18.63
C ARG A 23 5.85 -5.95 17.34
N GLY A 24 5.57 -7.24 17.11
CA GLY A 24 4.89 -7.75 15.92
C GLY A 24 3.76 -6.83 15.45
N CYS A 25 4.07 -6.00 14.46
CA CYS A 25 3.24 -4.89 14.03
C CYS A 25 2.51 -5.32 12.76
N SER A 26 1.17 -5.26 12.77
CA SER A 26 0.40 -5.51 11.57
C SER A 26 0.65 -4.41 10.54
N PHE A 27 0.47 -4.72 9.25
CA PHE A 27 0.61 -3.72 8.18
C PHE A 27 -0.25 -2.47 8.41
N SER A 28 -1.44 -2.62 9.01
CA SER A 28 -2.30 -1.50 9.36
C SER A 28 -1.71 -0.64 10.50
N ALA A 29 -1.11 -1.26 11.52
CA ALA A 29 -0.49 -0.54 12.62
C ALA A 29 0.79 0.17 12.17
N ALA A 30 1.57 -0.42 11.26
CA ALA A 30 2.74 0.22 10.66
C ALA A 30 2.34 1.45 9.82
N ALA A 31 1.25 1.33 9.07
CA ALA A 31 0.64 2.43 8.34
C ALA A 31 0.20 3.57 9.27
N ASP A 32 -0.55 3.28 10.33
CA ASP A 32 -1.02 4.28 11.29
C ASP A 32 0.15 4.98 12.00
N PHE A 33 1.21 4.24 12.34
CA PHE A 33 2.44 4.80 12.91
C PHE A 33 3.10 5.79 11.96
N ASN A 34 3.21 5.45 10.68
CA ASN A 34 3.81 6.33 9.68
C ASN A 34 2.93 7.56 9.39
N VAL A 35 1.61 7.46 9.50
CA VAL A 35 0.73 8.63 9.44
C VAL A 35 0.99 9.59 10.60
N ALA A 36 1.22 9.06 11.81
CA ALA A 36 1.45 9.87 13.00
C ALA A 36 2.84 10.51 13.05
N HIS A 37 3.88 9.77 12.65
CA HIS A 37 5.28 10.21 12.80
C HIS A 37 5.87 10.76 11.51
N ASN A 38 5.41 10.30 10.35
CA ASN A 38 5.99 10.59 9.03
C ASN A 38 4.95 11.05 7.99
N PRO A 39 3.97 11.93 8.31
CA PRO A 39 2.84 12.21 7.43
C PRO A 39 3.24 12.80 6.07
N GLY A 40 4.31 13.61 6.02
CA GLY A 40 4.79 14.27 4.80
C GLY A 40 5.76 13.44 3.96
N HIS A 41 6.19 12.27 4.44
CA HIS A 41 7.12 11.41 3.71
C HIS A 41 6.40 10.65 2.61
N THR A 42 7.09 10.46 1.48
CA THR A 42 6.55 9.70 0.35
C THR A 42 6.53 8.22 0.69
N CYS A 43 5.36 7.59 0.54
CA CYS A 43 5.14 6.16 0.73
C CYS A 43 5.13 5.41 -0.61
N PHE A 44 4.52 5.99 -1.65
CA PHE A 44 4.48 5.43 -3.00
C PHE A 44 4.81 6.49 -4.05
N ALA A 45 5.41 6.05 -5.15
CA ALA A 45 5.56 6.86 -6.35
C ALA A 45 5.12 6.03 -7.56
N TYR A 46 4.29 6.61 -8.44
CA TYR A 46 3.85 5.98 -9.67
C TYR A 46 3.97 6.96 -10.83
N ALA A 47 4.23 6.44 -12.02
CA ALA A 47 4.16 7.23 -13.25
C ALA A 47 2.70 7.28 -13.70
N ASP A 48 2.16 8.48 -13.87
CA ASP A 48 0.83 8.69 -14.46
C ASP A 48 0.87 8.49 -15.97
N ALA A 49 -0.29 8.40 -16.62
CA ALA A 49 -0.41 8.24 -18.08
C ALA A 49 0.30 9.37 -18.86
N ASP A 50 0.42 10.54 -18.24
CA ASP A 50 1.13 11.72 -18.78
C ASP A 50 2.66 11.64 -18.60
N GLY A 51 3.19 10.54 -18.06
CA GLY A 51 4.62 10.33 -17.79
C GLY A 51 5.14 11.05 -16.55
N VAL A 52 4.29 11.79 -15.83
CA VAL A 52 4.65 12.52 -14.61
C VAL A 52 4.64 11.57 -13.42
N VAL A 53 5.73 11.53 -12.66
CA VAL A 53 5.83 10.74 -11.43
C VAL A 53 5.05 11.44 -10.31
N ARG A 54 3.93 10.85 -9.91
CA ARG A 54 3.14 11.29 -8.76
C ARG A 54 3.58 10.56 -7.51
N LYS A 55 3.83 11.35 -6.46
CA LYS A 55 4.21 10.86 -5.14
C LYS A 55 2.99 10.89 -4.23
N ILE A 56 2.80 9.83 -3.46
CA ILE A 56 1.74 9.68 -2.48
C ILE A 56 2.39 9.58 -1.11
N THR A 57 1.95 10.45 -0.20
CA THR A 57 2.44 10.55 1.16
C THR A 57 1.83 9.49 2.07
N TYR A 58 2.45 9.23 3.23
CA TYR A 58 1.88 8.33 4.24
C TYR A 58 0.51 8.82 4.73
N LEU A 59 0.28 10.14 4.83
CA LEU A 59 -1.01 10.69 5.22
C LEU A 59 -2.11 10.34 4.20
N GLU A 60 -1.83 10.50 2.91
CA GLU A 60 -2.77 10.18 1.83
C GLU A 60 -3.08 8.68 1.79
N PHE A 61 -2.05 7.85 1.93
CA PHE A 61 -2.20 6.40 2.02
C PHE A 61 -3.05 6.01 3.25
N GLY A 62 -2.74 6.58 4.42
CA GLY A 62 -3.51 6.44 5.67
C GLY A 62 -5.00 6.70 5.49
N ARG A 63 -5.33 7.85 4.89
CA ARG A 63 -6.71 8.23 4.59
C ARG A 63 -7.37 7.27 3.60
N ALA A 64 -6.65 6.83 2.58
CA ALA A 64 -7.18 5.87 1.60
C ALA A 64 -7.51 4.52 2.26
N MET A 65 -6.63 4.00 3.12
CA MET A 65 -6.89 2.77 3.88
C MET A 65 -8.07 2.91 4.82
N HIS A 66 -8.20 4.04 5.53
CA HIS A 66 -9.33 4.27 6.43
C HIS A 66 -10.66 4.33 5.66
N ARG A 67 -10.67 4.97 4.49
CA ARG A 67 -11.83 4.95 3.59
C ARG A 67 -12.14 3.54 3.10
N ALA A 68 -11.14 2.78 2.67
CA ALA A 68 -11.33 1.40 2.22
C ALA A 68 -11.91 0.53 3.34
N ALA A 69 -11.36 0.61 4.56
CA ALA A 69 -11.87 -0.10 5.73
C ALA A 69 -13.34 0.25 6.01
N HIS A 70 -13.70 1.54 5.92
CA HIS A 70 -15.08 1.99 6.13
C HIS A 70 -16.05 1.53 5.04
N VAL A 71 -15.61 1.48 3.77
CA VAL A 71 -16.42 0.97 2.66
C VAL A 71 -16.64 -0.54 2.78
N LEU A 72 -15.59 -1.28 3.15
CA LEU A 72 -15.66 -2.73 3.32
C LEU A 72 -16.46 -3.12 4.56
N ARG A 73 -16.40 -2.29 5.61
CA ARG A 73 -17.12 -2.50 6.87
C ARG A 73 -17.62 -1.15 7.41
N PRO A 74 -18.82 -0.71 7.01
CA PRO A 74 -19.46 0.42 7.65
C PRO A 74 -19.72 0.08 9.12
N VAL A 75 -19.63 1.10 9.98
CA VAL A 75 -19.71 0.95 11.45
C VAL A 75 -20.93 0.11 11.84
N GLY A 76 -20.68 -1.05 12.48
CA GLY A 76 -21.73 -1.90 13.05
C GLY A 76 -22.17 -3.11 12.24
N GLN A 77 -21.52 -3.47 11.12
CA GLN A 77 -21.85 -4.69 10.36
C GLN A 77 -20.68 -5.68 10.24
N GLY A 78 -20.97 -6.99 10.32
CA GLY A 78 -20.03 -8.08 10.00
C GLY A 78 -19.37 -8.78 11.20
N GLN A 79 -19.09 -10.09 11.04
CA GLN A 79 -18.33 -10.91 11.99
C GLN A 79 -16.83 -10.61 11.88
N ASP A 80 -16.16 -10.45 13.02
CA ASP A 80 -14.70 -10.31 13.07
C ASP A 80 -14.02 -11.59 12.57
N GLY A 81 -12.94 -11.46 11.80
CA GLY A 81 -12.17 -12.59 11.29
C GLY A 81 -12.77 -13.29 10.06
N ALA A 82 -13.80 -12.73 9.41
CA ALA A 82 -14.31 -13.30 8.17
C ALA A 82 -13.22 -13.31 7.07
N VAL A 83 -13.07 -14.46 6.41
CA VAL A 83 -12.10 -14.65 5.32
C VAL A 83 -12.70 -14.08 4.04
N VAL A 84 -12.05 -13.07 3.47
CA VAL A 84 -12.49 -12.41 2.23
C VAL A 84 -11.48 -12.68 1.12
N ALA A 85 -11.98 -13.15 -0.02
CA ALA A 85 -11.24 -13.19 -1.26
C ALA A 85 -11.51 -11.90 -2.06
N PHE A 86 -10.45 -11.21 -2.48
CA PHE A 86 -10.52 -9.98 -3.26
C PHE A 86 -9.71 -10.16 -4.54
N ILE A 87 -10.37 -9.98 -5.69
CA ILE A 87 -9.75 -10.03 -7.02
C ILE A 87 -10.03 -8.69 -7.69
N ALA A 88 -8.99 -7.91 -7.95
CA ALA A 88 -9.10 -6.66 -8.67
C ALA A 88 -7.91 -6.48 -9.61
N LEU A 89 -8.20 -6.06 -10.84
CA LEU A 89 -7.21 -5.53 -11.75
C LEU A 89 -7.03 -4.05 -11.42
N SER A 90 -6.11 -3.75 -10.51
CA SER A 90 -5.83 -2.40 -10.04
C SER A 90 -4.33 -2.21 -9.83
N ASP A 91 -3.88 -0.97 -9.88
CA ASP A 91 -2.49 -0.64 -9.56
C ASP A 91 -2.11 -1.12 -8.14
N THR A 92 -0.82 -1.42 -7.96
CA THR A 92 -0.26 -1.92 -6.69
C THR A 92 -0.61 -1.02 -5.51
N LEU A 93 -0.69 0.30 -5.73
CA LEU A 93 -1.08 1.26 -4.70
C LEU A 93 -2.50 1.03 -4.19
N VAL A 94 -3.46 0.92 -5.12
CA VAL A 94 -4.88 0.72 -4.78
C VAL A 94 -5.07 -0.64 -4.15
N TYR A 95 -4.41 -1.66 -4.72
CA TYR A 95 -4.43 -3.02 -4.18
C TYR A 95 -3.94 -3.05 -2.73
N GLN A 96 -2.79 -2.42 -2.44
CA GLN A 96 -2.22 -2.39 -1.09
C GLN A 96 -3.10 -1.61 -0.10
N ALA A 97 -3.72 -0.51 -0.54
CA ALA A 97 -4.63 0.28 0.29
C ALA A 97 -5.88 -0.53 0.69
N VAL A 98 -6.43 -1.32 -0.24
CA VAL A 98 -7.59 -2.19 0.03
C VAL A 98 -7.21 -3.36 0.93
N VAL A 99 -6.09 -4.04 0.67
CA VAL A 99 -5.60 -5.14 1.52
C VAL A 99 -5.35 -4.66 2.95
N THR A 100 -4.68 -3.53 3.11
CA THR A 100 -4.41 -2.98 4.44
C THR A 100 -5.69 -2.47 5.10
N GLY A 101 -6.65 -1.96 4.31
CA GLY A 101 -8.01 -1.63 4.76
C GLY A 101 -8.79 -2.85 5.27
N LEU A 102 -8.70 -4.00 4.59
CA LEU A 102 -9.28 -5.28 5.03
C LEU A 102 -8.70 -5.71 6.38
N VAL A 103 -7.37 -5.68 6.51
CA VAL A 103 -6.68 -6.01 7.77
C VAL A 103 -7.12 -5.04 8.88
N LYS A 104 -7.24 -3.75 8.58
CA LYS A 104 -7.71 -2.72 9.54
C LYS A 104 -9.17 -2.93 9.96
N ALA A 105 -10.01 -3.46 9.08
CA ALA A 105 -11.41 -3.78 9.37
C ALA A 105 -11.58 -5.07 10.21
N GLY A 106 -10.49 -5.78 10.51
CA GLY A 106 -10.49 -7.05 11.25
C GLY A 106 -10.81 -8.27 10.38
N LEU A 107 -10.67 -8.14 9.05
CA LEU A 107 -10.92 -9.21 8.09
C LEU A 107 -9.61 -9.91 7.71
N VAL A 108 -9.67 -11.22 7.52
CA VAL A 108 -8.50 -12.00 7.06
C VAL A 108 -8.51 -11.99 5.54
N SER A 109 -7.62 -11.22 4.93
CA SER A 109 -7.48 -11.19 3.47
C SER A 109 -6.76 -12.45 2.98
N ARG A 110 -7.45 -13.33 2.24
CA ARG A 110 -6.80 -14.36 1.44
C ARG A 110 -6.54 -13.81 0.04
N ALA A 111 -5.66 -12.82 -0.03
CA ALA A 111 -5.22 -12.22 -1.29
C ALA A 111 -4.08 -13.06 -1.86
N HIS A 112 -4.37 -13.92 -2.84
CA HIS A 112 -3.32 -14.58 -3.62
C HIS A 112 -2.94 -13.62 -4.77
N PRO A 113 -1.69 -13.11 -4.83
CA PRO A 113 -1.28 -12.28 -5.96
C PRO A 113 -1.37 -13.13 -7.23
N PHE A 114 -2.17 -12.69 -8.19
CA PHE A 114 -2.25 -13.32 -9.50
C PHE A 114 -0.92 -13.11 -10.21
N ALA A 115 -0.02 -14.09 -10.13
CA ALA A 115 1.09 -14.19 -11.05
C ALA A 115 0.52 -14.63 -12.41
N PRO A 116 0.72 -13.88 -13.51
CA PRO A 116 0.37 -14.38 -14.83
C PRO A 116 1.17 -15.67 -15.09
N PRO A 117 0.59 -16.66 -15.78
CA PRO A 117 1.31 -17.87 -16.14
C PRO A 117 2.56 -17.48 -16.94
N LEU A 118 3.73 -17.88 -16.43
CA LEU A 118 4.97 -17.83 -17.20
C LEU A 118 4.76 -18.66 -18.47
N HIS A 119 5.18 -18.08 -19.59
CA HIS A 119 5.23 -18.59 -20.97
C HIS A 119 4.79 -20.06 -21.20
N PRO A 120 3.94 -20.36 -22.20
CA PRO A 120 3.60 -21.74 -22.54
C PRO A 120 4.89 -22.50 -22.86
N GLN A 121 5.15 -23.57 -22.11
CA GLN A 121 6.14 -24.58 -22.46
C GLN A 121 5.69 -25.15 -23.81
N GLY A 122 6.45 -24.82 -24.86
CA GLY A 122 6.28 -25.42 -26.17
C GLY A 122 6.49 -26.92 -26.03
N SER A 123 5.42 -27.68 -26.24
CA SER A 123 5.52 -29.09 -26.55
C SER A 123 6.17 -29.20 -27.92
N THR A 124 7.45 -29.54 -27.93
CA THR A 124 8.13 -30.12 -29.09
C THR A 124 8.85 -31.38 -28.62
N ALA A 125 8.48 -32.47 -29.30
CA ALA A 125 8.98 -33.86 -29.20
C ALA A 125 8.36 -34.72 -28.10
#